data_AF-A0A9E5EIR2-F1
#
_entry.id   AF-A0A9E5EIR2-F1
#
_cell.length_a   1.000
_cell.length_b   1.000
_cell.length_c   1.000
_cell.angle_alpha   90.00
_cell.angle_beta   90.00
_cell.angle_gamma   90.00
#
_symmetry.space_group_name_H-M   'P 1'
#
loop_
_entity.id
_entity.type
_entity.pdbx_description
1 polymer ?
#
loop_
_entity_poly.entity_id
_entity_poly.type
_entity_poly.pdbx_seq_one_letter_code
_entity_poly.pdbx_strand_id
1 'polypeptide(L)'
;MKKILILGFGGHGAVVADACRALGWEVVGFVAEEGLTSASPKPEGKVFRVKREEKLDLKKLGTKTAALGIGNNEARAWWCEKLSQDGFELPPILHPAAWVSPSARLGEGVFVGAGAVIQAGAVVGKSAIINSHATVEHHAEIGEGAHIGPGAVLAGLAKVGDKTMIGAGAVVRDRIEIGKNVTVGAGAAGGRAKLSGWNHGGRCPCKGSFMSTTKKTLNELAILGGGKVFTEPFHVGRPNLGDRGRLMQRLNDILDRRWLSNFGHYVQAFEKQIADISGTKHAIACANGTVALEIASRALNLQGEVIVPAFTFVATPHALQWQEITPVFADVRAFDHNLDPDQIERHITPKTTGILGVHLWGQACDTEAIEAIAKKRNLQVMYDASHAFGCDAAKGPIGGQGRATVFSFHATKFINAGEGGAVVTNDDELATKMRLMKNFGFRTYDEVIHVGTNGKMDEFSAAMGVTNLESMEEIVGVNRRNHETYRKELEGIPGIRLLEYRPKGRFNYQYVIAEVDKSCAISRDSLVKVLWAENFLARKYFWPGCHRMEPYKSLFPNAYLTLPVTEEVAAEILVLPTGQTVNAEVICKAAELIRFVVKNGLEIEKELARKK
;
A
#
# COMPACT_ATOMS: atom_id res chain seq x y z
N MET A 1 -17.93 52.69 1.29
CA MET A 1 -17.79 51.24 1.02
C MET A 1 -18.41 50.45 2.16
N LYS A 2 -18.98 49.27 1.90
CA LYS A 2 -19.47 48.41 2.99
C LYS A 2 -18.25 47.85 3.73
N LYS A 3 -18.25 47.93 5.05
CA LYS A 3 -17.14 47.51 5.90
C LYS A 3 -17.34 46.09 6.40
N ILE A 4 -16.30 45.26 6.36
CA ILE A 4 -16.37 43.87 6.84
C ILE A 4 -15.16 43.51 7.70
N LEU A 5 -15.41 42.70 8.70
CA LEU A 5 -14.40 42.13 9.59
C LEU A 5 -14.14 40.67 9.21
N ILE A 6 -12.89 40.23 9.20
CA ILE A 6 -12.55 38.83 8.90
C ILE A 6 -12.21 38.11 10.21
N LEU A 7 -12.93 37.05 10.54
CA LEU A 7 -12.60 36.19 11.67
C LEU A 7 -11.62 35.11 11.24
N GLY A 8 -10.42 35.12 11.80
CA GLY A 8 -9.34 34.20 11.44
C GLY A 8 -8.21 34.92 10.71
N PHE A 9 -6.99 34.75 11.22
CA PHE A 9 -5.78 35.43 10.75
C PHE A 9 -4.77 34.47 10.08
N GLY A 10 -5.27 33.31 9.61
CA GLY A 10 -4.47 32.31 8.89
C GLY A 10 -4.59 32.43 7.38
N GLY A 11 -4.02 31.46 6.65
CA GLY A 11 -4.04 31.45 5.18
C GLY A 11 -5.45 31.49 4.58
N HIS A 12 -6.44 30.80 5.18
CA HIS A 12 -7.83 30.90 4.72
C HIS A 12 -8.44 32.29 4.95
N GLY A 13 -8.09 32.96 6.06
CA GLY A 13 -8.52 34.33 6.33
C GLY A 13 -8.02 35.32 5.28
N ALA A 14 -6.81 35.13 4.77
CA ALA A 14 -6.29 35.92 3.64
C ALA A 14 -7.14 35.73 2.37
N VAL A 15 -7.47 34.48 2.03
CA VAL A 15 -8.33 34.16 0.87
C VAL A 15 -9.72 34.79 0.99
N VAL A 16 -10.33 34.73 2.18
CA VAL A 16 -11.65 35.35 2.43
C VAL A 16 -11.56 36.88 2.33
N ALA A 17 -10.48 37.48 2.85
CA ALA A 17 -10.26 38.92 2.75
C ALA A 17 -10.14 39.38 1.29
N ASP A 18 -9.42 38.64 0.45
CA ASP A 18 -9.26 38.96 -0.97
C ASP A 18 -10.59 38.82 -1.73
N ALA A 19 -11.37 37.78 -1.44
CA ALA A 19 -12.72 37.65 -1.99
C ALA A 19 -13.63 38.82 -1.59
N CYS A 20 -13.57 39.26 -0.33
CA CYS A 20 -14.31 40.43 0.15
C CYS A 20 -13.88 41.71 -0.57
N ARG A 21 -12.57 41.93 -0.75
CA ARG A 21 -12.04 43.09 -1.50
C ARG A 21 -12.50 43.07 -2.96
N ALA A 22 -12.47 41.90 -3.61
CA ALA A 22 -12.93 41.73 -4.99
C ALA A 22 -14.44 42.01 -5.15
N LEU A 23 -15.22 41.80 -4.09
CA LEU A 23 -16.64 42.14 -4.00
C LEU A 23 -16.90 43.62 -3.63
N GLY A 24 -15.84 44.43 -3.47
CA GLY A 24 -15.95 45.86 -3.12
C GLY A 24 -16.15 46.15 -1.62
N TRP A 25 -15.87 45.18 -0.75
CA TRP A 25 -15.87 45.41 0.70
C TRP A 25 -14.55 46.02 1.17
N GLU A 26 -14.65 46.94 2.12
CA GLU A 26 -13.52 47.46 2.87
C GLU A 26 -13.24 46.52 4.06
N VAL A 27 -12.13 45.78 4.01
CA VAL A 27 -11.71 44.90 5.11
C VAL A 27 -11.12 45.73 6.24
N VAL A 28 -11.85 45.84 7.35
CA VAL A 28 -11.49 46.70 8.51
C VAL A 28 -10.34 46.09 9.32
N GLY A 29 -10.22 44.77 9.29
CA GLY A 29 -9.17 44.04 9.98
C GLY A 29 -9.55 42.59 10.22
N PHE A 30 -8.68 41.91 10.97
CA PHE A 30 -8.81 40.50 11.31
C PHE A 30 -9.04 40.33 12.81
N VAL A 31 -9.90 39.40 13.19
CA VAL A 31 -10.05 38.97 14.58
C VAL A 31 -9.30 37.66 14.77
N ALA A 32 -8.45 37.61 15.79
CA ALA A 32 -7.74 36.40 16.20
C ALA A 32 -7.95 36.16 17.68
N GLU A 33 -8.18 34.92 18.07
CA GLU A 33 -8.28 34.55 19.48
C GLU A 33 -6.89 34.61 20.15
N GLU A 34 -6.83 35.10 21.38
CA GLU A 34 -5.59 35.23 22.15
C GLU A 34 -4.88 33.86 22.31
N GLY A 35 -3.55 33.85 22.16
CA GLY A 35 -2.75 32.63 22.30
C GLY A 35 -2.66 31.75 21.04
N LEU A 36 -3.46 32.01 20.00
CA LEU A 36 -3.35 31.30 18.72
C LEU A 36 -2.24 31.88 17.83
N THR A 37 -1.33 31.01 17.39
CA THR A 37 -0.29 31.32 16.40
C THR A 37 -0.67 30.71 15.05
N SER A 38 -0.51 31.49 13.96
CA SER A 38 -0.70 30.99 12.59
C SER A 38 0.61 30.40 12.07
N ALA A 39 0.56 29.20 11.50
CA ALA A 39 1.68 28.58 10.77
C ALA A 39 1.83 29.12 9.33
N SER A 40 0.89 29.94 8.86
CA SER A 40 0.87 30.55 7.52
C SER A 40 1.25 32.04 7.56
N PRO A 41 1.70 32.63 6.43
CA PRO A 41 1.99 34.05 6.31
C PRO A 41 0.83 34.91 6.82
N LYS A 42 1.16 35.94 7.59
CA LYS A 42 0.19 36.84 8.22
C LYS A 42 -0.41 37.77 7.16
N PRO A 43 -1.74 37.87 7.03
CA PRO A 43 -2.34 38.82 6.10
C PRO A 43 -2.06 40.27 6.54
N GLU A 44 -1.89 41.16 5.57
CA GLU A 44 -1.68 42.59 5.81
C GLU A 44 -2.98 43.24 6.34
N GLY A 45 -2.89 43.87 7.52
CA GLY A 45 -4.01 44.60 8.12
C GLY A 45 -3.97 44.65 9.65
N LYS A 46 -4.91 45.42 10.23
CA LYS A 46 -5.10 45.51 11.68
C LYS A 46 -5.62 44.19 12.24
N VAL A 47 -5.04 43.73 13.36
CA VAL A 47 -5.47 42.51 14.06
C VAL A 47 -6.02 42.85 15.43
N PHE A 48 -7.25 42.46 15.68
CA PHE A 48 -7.91 42.56 16.97
C PHE A 48 -7.76 41.21 17.69
N ARG A 49 -7.05 41.20 18.81
CA ARG A 49 -6.93 40.01 19.65
C ARG A 49 -8.01 40.01 20.71
N VAL A 50 -8.69 38.87 20.85
CA VAL A 50 -9.86 38.73 21.72
C VAL A 50 -9.80 37.42 22.48
N LYS A 51 -10.32 37.40 23.71
CA LYS A 51 -10.53 36.15 24.43
C LYS A 51 -11.79 35.47 23.92
N ARG A 52 -11.81 34.13 23.91
CA ARG A 52 -12.91 33.36 23.36
C ARG A 52 -14.23 33.62 24.08
N GLU A 53 -14.20 34.01 25.35
CA GLU A 53 -15.39 34.27 26.17
C GLU A 53 -15.85 35.73 26.13
N GLU A 54 -15.04 36.64 25.56
CA GLU A 54 -15.35 38.07 25.55
C GLU A 54 -16.39 38.42 24.47
N LYS A 55 -17.38 39.24 24.82
CA LYS A 55 -18.34 39.79 23.86
C LYS A 55 -17.65 40.78 22.93
N LEU A 56 -17.81 40.60 21.63
CA LEU A 56 -17.17 41.47 20.64
C LEU A 56 -17.83 42.85 20.60
N ASP A 57 -17.08 43.89 20.97
CA ASP A 57 -17.58 45.28 20.98
C ASP A 57 -17.66 45.87 19.57
N LEU A 58 -18.88 45.91 19.03
CA LEU A 58 -19.20 46.46 17.71
C LEU A 58 -18.70 47.90 17.50
N LYS A 59 -18.66 48.74 18.56
CA LYS A 59 -18.19 50.13 18.46
C LYS A 59 -16.67 50.18 18.27
N LYS A 60 -15.92 49.25 18.85
CA LYS A 60 -14.46 49.14 18.70
C LYS A 60 -14.05 48.53 17.36
N LEU A 61 -14.88 47.65 16.80
CA LEU A 61 -14.61 46.90 15.57
C LEU A 61 -15.04 47.64 14.29
N GLY A 62 -15.89 48.67 14.41
CA GLY A 62 -16.21 49.60 13.32
C GLY A 62 -17.12 49.04 12.23
N THR A 63 -17.67 47.84 12.41
CA THR A 63 -18.69 47.23 11.55
C THR A 63 -19.50 46.17 12.31
N LYS A 64 -20.73 45.93 11.86
CA LYS A 64 -21.60 44.83 12.32
C LYS A 64 -21.57 43.62 11.39
N THR A 65 -20.82 43.69 10.29
CA THR A 65 -20.74 42.62 9.29
C THR A 65 -19.41 41.88 9.41
N ALA A 66 -19.46 40.56 9.43
CA ALA A 66 -18.27 39.72 9.51
C ALA A 66 -18.29 38.56 8.51
N ALA A 67 -17.11 38.11 8.10
CA ALA A 67 -16.89 36.92 7.30
C ALA A 67 -16.00 35.93 8.06
N LEU A 68 -16.28 34.63 7.88
CA LEU A 68 -15.57 33.55 8.54
C LEU A 68 -14.37 33.11 7.71
N GLY A 69 -13.15 33.42 8.17
CA GLY A 69 -11.86 33.04 7.60
C GLY A 69 -11.16 31.90 8.36
N ILE A 70 -11.90 31.08 9.10
CA ILE A 70 -11.37 30.00 9.94
C ILE A 70 -11.40 28.67 9.18
N GLY A 71 -10.25 28.07 8.90
CA GLY A 71 -10.18 26.80 8.17
C GLY A 71 -10.65 25.58 8.97
N ASN A 72 -10.54 25.61 10.31
CA ASN A 72 -11.00 24.52 11.17
C ASN A 72 -12.53 24.51 11.30
N ASN A 73 -13.16 23.37 10.99
CA ASN A 73 -14.63 23.23 10.92
C ASN A 73 -15.35 23.49 12.25
N GLU A 74 -14.85 22.92 13.35
CA GLU A 74 -15.49 23.06 14.66
C GLU A 74 -15.38 24.49 15.18
N ALA A 75 -14.20 25.09 15.09
CA ALA A 75 -13.98 26.47 15.49
C ALA A 75 -14.80 27.43 14.63
N ARG A 76 -14.89 27.19 13.31
CA ARG A 76 -15.67 28.00 12.39
C ARG A 76 -17.17 27.97 12.70
N ALA A 77 -17.74 26.78 12.92
CA ALA A 77 -19.15 26.64 13.27
C ALA A 77 -19.46 27.35 14.61
N TRP A 78 -18.61 27.14 15.62
CA TRP A 78 -18.76 27.79 16.92
C TRP A 78 -18.71 29.33 16.83
N TRP A 79 -17.76 29.88 16.06
CA TRP A 79 -17.64 31.32 15.87
C TRP A 79 -18.82 31.90 15.06
N CYS A 80 -19.40 31.13 14.15
CA CYS A 80 -20.61 31.52 13.44
C CYS A 80 -21.78 31.73 14.42
N GLU A 81 -22.03 30.76 15.30
CA GLU A 81 -23.09 30.86 16.31
C GLU A 81 -22.86 32.03 17.26
N LYS A 82 -21.64 32.15 17.80
CA LYS A 82 -21.28 33.22 18.72
C LYS A 82 -21.48 34.60 18.09
N LEU A 83 -21.01 34.81 16.87
CA LEU A 83 -21.14 36.10 16.20
C LEU A 83 -22.60 36.48 15.96
N SER A 84 -23.43 35.52 15.55
CA SER A 84 -24.86 35.75 15.39
C SER A 84 -25.51 36.13 16.73
N GLN A 85 -25.12 35.50 17.84
CA GLN A 85 -25.57 35.86 19.19
C GLN A 85 -25.08 37.24 19.64
N ASP A 86 -23.88 37.62 19.24
CA ASP A 86 -23.30 38.95 19.49
C ASP A 86 -23.88 40.05 18.57
N GLY A 87 -24.79 39.70 17.67
CA GLY A 87 -25.52 40.63 16.80
C GLY A 87 -24.81 40.98 15.50
N PHE A 88 -23.85 40.16 15.06
CA PHE A 88 -23.20 40.33 13.76
C PHE A 88 -24.02 39.75 12.62
N GLU A 89 -23.94 40.41 11.47
CA GLU A 89 -24.46 39.93 10.19
C GLU A 89 -23.38 39.13 9.47
N LEU A 90 -23.70 37.88 9.10
CA LEU A 90 -22.79 36.94 8.43
C LEU A 90 -23.29 36.62 7.01
N PRO A 91 -23.13 37.54 6.05
CA PRO A 91 -23.55 37.29 4.68
C PRO A 91 -22.70 36.16 4.06
N PRO A 92 -23.27 35.36 3.15
CA PRO A 92 -22.47 34.49 2.29
C PRO A 92 -21.46 35.30 1.48
N ILE A 93 -20.21 34.85 1.44
CA ILE A 93 -19.14 35.48 0.66
C ILE A 93 -18.91 34.65 -0.59
N LEU A 94 -19.30 35.19 -1.75
CA LEU A 94 -19.22 34.52 -3.05
C LEU A 94 -18.16 35.19 -3.90
N HIS A 95 -17.05 34.51 -4.17
CA HIS A 95 -16.02 35.08 -5.04
C HIS A 95 -16.61 35.45 -6.42
N PRO A 96 -16.25 36.58 -7.06
CA PRO A 96 -16.85 37.01 -8.33
C PRO A 96 -16.73 36.00 -9.49
N ALA A 97 -15.72 35.13 -9.42
CA ALA A 97 -15.48 34.05 -10.38
C ALA A 97 -16.21 32.73 -10.03
N ALA A 98 -17.02 32.69 -8.96
CA ALA A 98 -17.85 31.53 -8.64
C ALA A 98 -19.18 31.60 -9.39
N TRP A 99 -19.74 30.44 -9.73
CA TRP A 99 -21.09 30.35 -10.27
C TRP A 99 -22.00 29.64 -9.27
N VAL A 100 -23.13 30.29 -8.93
CA VAL A 100 -24.13 29.74 -8.01
C VAL A 100 -25.50 29.86 -8.67
N SER A 101 -26.21 28.74 -8.79
CA SER A 101 -27.55 28.70 -9.34
C SER A 101 -28.50 29.58 -8.51
N PRO A 102 -29.41 30.36 -9.15
CA PRO A 102 -30.44 31.14 -8.43
C PRO A 102 -31.37 30.28 -7.56
N SER A 103 -31.46 28.99 -7.82
CA SER A 103 -32.28 28.04 -7.06
C SER A 103 -31.55 27.40 -5.87
N ALA A 104 -30.23 27.60 -5.75
CA ALA A 104 -29.46 27.10 -4.62
C ALA A 104 -29.72 27.92 -3.35
N ARG A 105 -29.64 27.27 -2.19
CA ARG A 105 -29.84 27.90 -0.88
C ARG A 105 -28.55 27.90 -0.09
N LEU A 106 -28.09 29.07 0.34
CA LEU A 106 -26.85 29.23 1.12
C LEU A 106 -27.16 29.73 2.52
N GLY A 107 -26.59 29.08 3.53
CA GLY A 107 -26.67 29.48 4.92
C GLY A 107 -25.79 30.69 5.25
N GLU A 108 -26.01 31.24 6.44
CA GLU A 108 -25.21 32.33 7.02
C GLU A 108 -23.73 31.93 7.12
N GLY A 109 -22.82 32.87 6.84
CA GLY A 109 -21.38 32.69 6.98
C GLY A 109 -20.75 31.69 5.99
N VAL A 110 -21.46 31.28 4.94
CA VAL A 110 -20.92 30.43 3.88
C VAL A 110 -19.84 31.17 3.07
N PHE A 111 -18.77 30.47 2.72
CA PHE A 111 -17.77 30.96 1.78
C PHE A 111 -17.76 30.12 0.50
N VAL A 112 -17.74 30.77 -0.66
CA VAL A 112 -17.63 30.15 -1.99
C VAL A 112 -16.42 30.73 -2.73
N GLY A 113 -15.43 29.89 -2.98
CA GLY A 113 -14.14 30.24 -3.57
C GLY A 113 -14.17 30.43 -5.09
N ALA A 114 -13.06 30.91 -5.64
CA ALA A 114 -12.94 31.20 -7.07
C ALA A 114 -13.16 29.96 -7.94
N GLY A 115 -13.97 30.07 -9.00
CA GLY A 115 -14.24 28.98 -9.93
C GLY A 115 -15.09 27.84 -9.36
N ALA A 116 -15.61 27.96 -8.13
CA ALA A 116 -16.55 26.98 -7.59
C ALA A 116 -17.90 27.06 -8.31
N VAL A 117 -18.57 25.92 -8.45
CA VAL A 117 -19.86 25.77 -9.16
C VAL A 117 -20.86 25.13 -8.21
N ILE A 118 -22.00 25.80 -7.96
CA ILE A 118 -23.11 25.27 -7.15
C ILE A 118 -24.37 25.23 -8.00
N GLN A 119 -24.86 24.03 -8.31
CA GLN A 119 -25.93 23.75 -9.25
C GLN A 119 -27.34 23.83 -8.64
N ALA A 120 -28.34 23.67 -9.52
CA ALA A 120 -29.74 23.90 -9.19
C ALA A 120 -30.24 23.05 -8.01
N GLY A 121 -30.97 23.68 -7.10
CA GLY A 121 -31.59 23.03 -5.94
C GLY A 121 -30.61 22.57 -4.85
N ALA A 122 -29.31 22.84 -4.96
CA ALA A 122 -28.35 22.49 -3.90
C ALA A 122 -28.58 23.33 -2.62
N VAL A 123 -28.30 22.73 -1.46
CA VAL A 123 -28.46 23.34 -0.14
C VAL A 123 -27.12 23.33 0.60
N VAL A 124 -26.67 24.48 1.06
CA VAL A 124 -25.41 24.65 1.79
C VAL A 124 -25.68 25.21 3.17
N GLY A 125 -25.33 24.44 4.21
CA GLY A 125 -25.52 24.77 5.61
C GLY A 125 -24.66 25.94 6.09
N LYS A 126 -25.00 26.48 7.26
CA LYS A 126 -24.32 27.65 7.84
C LYS A 126 -22.83 27.39 7.99
N SER A 127 -22.01 28.42 7.84
CA SER A 127 -20.56 28.39 8.03
C SER A 127 -19.80 27.37 7.16
N ALA A 128 -20.41 26.82 6.10
CA ALA A 128 -19.74 25.88 5.23
C ALA A 128 -18.75 26.58 4.28
N ILE A 129 -17.70 25.85 3.89
CA ILE A 129 -16.71 26.30 2.89
C ILE A 129 -16.88 25.47 1.62
N ILE A 130 -17.06 26.15 0.49
CA ILE A 130 -16.94 25.59 -0.85
C ILE A 130 -15.69 26.19 -1.47
N ASN A 131 -14.60 25.42 -1.49
CA ASN A 131 -13.29 25.97 -1.88
C ASN A 131 -13.14 26.12 -3.41
N SER A 132 -12.04 26.72 -3.85
CA SER A 132 -11.82 27.04 -5.26
C SER A 132 -11.95 25.81 -6.17
N HIS A 133 -12.63 25.99 -7.30
CA HIS A 133 -12.93 24.93 -8.28
C HIS A 133 -13.73 23.73 -7.78
N ALA A 134 -14.29 23.77 -6.56
CA ALA A 134 -15.19 22.72 -6.10
C ALA A 134 -16.53 22.77 -6.88
N THR A 135 -17.08 21.61 -7.20
CA THR A 135 -18.37 21.47 -7.89
C THR A 135 -19.39 20.79 -6.99
N VAL A 136 -20.55 21.41 -6.81
CA VAL A 136 -21.70 20.89 -6.06
C VAL A 136 -22.86 20.74 -7.05
N GLU A 137 -23.14 19.51 -7.46
CA GLU A 137 -24.18 19.20 -8.45
C GLU A 137 -25.60 19.33 -7.90
N HIS A 138 -26.57 19.20 -8.81
CA HIS A 138 -27.97 19.50 -8.54
C HIS A 138 -28.51 18.75 -7.31
N HIS A 139 -29.26 19.47 -6.47
CA HIS A 139 -29.92 18.92 -5.27
C HIS A 139 -28.98 18.28 -4.23
N ALA A 140 -27.66 18.53 -4.28
CA ALA A 140 -26.75 18.09 -3.22
C ALA A 140 -26.98 18.90 -1.93
N GLU A 141 -26.79 18.26 -0.78
CA GLU A 141 -26.97 18.84 0.55
C GLU A 141 -25.64 18.85 1.31
N ILE A 142 -25.24 20.01 1.82
CA ILE A 142 -24.01 20.20 2.58
C ILE A 142 -24.38 20.71 3.98
N GLY A 143 -23.93 19.98 4.99
CA GLY A 143 -24.22 20.26 6.40
C GLY A 143 -23.50 21.48 6.96
N GLU A 144 -23.88 21.85 8.17
CA GLU A 144 -23.35 23.01 8.87
C GLU A 144 -21.86 22.85 9.16
N GLY A 145 -21.06 23.88 8.86
CA GLY A 145 -19.62 23.89 9.14
C GLY A 145 -18.82 22.91 8.29
N ALA A 146 -19.42 22.24 7.30
CA ALA A 146 -18.72 21.36 6.39
C ALA A 146 -17.69 22.13 5.53
N HIS A 147 -16.69 21.42 5.02
CA HIS A 147 -15.61 21.98 4.20
C HIS A 147 -15.42 21.12 2.97
N ILE A 148 -15.76 21.67 1.81
CA ILE A 148 -15.54 21.05 0.50
C ILE A 148 -14.23 21.60 -0.06
N GLY A 149 -13.21 20.75 -0.15
CA GLY A 149 -11.85 21.12 -0.52
C GLY A 149 -11.70 21.53 -1.99
N PRO A 150 -10.56 22.15 -2.35
CA PRO A 150 -10.33 22.63 -3.71
C PRO A 150 -10.49 21.54 -4.76
N GLY A 151 -11.22 21.82 -5.84
CA GLY A 151 -11.44 20.87 -6.94
C GLY A 151 -12.27 19.62 -6.59
N ALA A 152 -12.87 19.54 -5.40
CA ALA A 152 -13.72 18.40 -5.05
C ALA A 152 -15.06 18.46 -5.79
N VAL A 153 -15.63 17.30 -6.13
CA VAL A 153 -16.90 17.17 -6.86
C VAL A 153 -17.91 16.40 -6.01
N LEU A 154 -19.04 17.04 -5.70
CA LEU A 154 -20.22 16.39 -5.17
C LEU A 154 -21.21 16.19 -6.31
N ALA A 155 -21.49 14.94 -6.68
CA ALA A 155 -22.47 14.61 -7.71
C ALA A 155 -23.91 14.81 -7.19
N GLY A 156 -24.89 14.66 -8.09
CA GLY A 156 -26.30 14.96 -7.80
C GLY A 156 -26.82 14.25 -6.54
N LEU A 157 -27.67 14.93 -5.78
CA LEU A 157 -28.33 14.36 -4.59
C LEU A 157 -27.36 13.82 -3.51
N ALA A 158 -26.06 14.12 -3.57
CA ALA A 158 -25.11 13.74 -2.54
C ALA A 158 -25.38 14.52 -1.25
N LYS A 159 -25.17 13.87 -0.10
CA LYS A 159 -25.36 14.49 1.23
C LYS A 159 -24.06 14.47 2.02
N VAL A 160 -23.65 15.62 2.53
CA VAL A 160 -22.47 15.77 3.39
C VAL A 160 -22.94 16.25 4.75
N GLY A 161 -22.70 15.46 5.80
CA GLY A 161 -23.13 15.81 7.16
C GLY A 161 -22.32 16.94 7.79
N ASP A 162 -22.80 17.46 8.91
CA ASP A 162 -22.21 18.61 9.60
C ASP A 162 -20.73 18.41 9.95
N LYS A 163 -19.96 19.50 9.87
CA LYS A 163 -18.55 19.62 10.25
C LYS A 163 -17.62 18.63 9.52
N THR A 164 -18.11 18.04 8.43
CA THR A 164 -17.37 17.08 7.59
C THR A 164 -16.38 17.79 6.67
N MET A 165 -15.22 17.17 6.45
CA MET A 165 -14.20 17.62 5.51
C MET A 165 -14.21 16.72 4.28
N ILE A 166 -14.37 17.30 3.09
CA ILE A 166 -14.13 16.65 1.80
C ILE A 166 -12.79 17.16 1.26
N GLY A 167 -11.82 16.27 1.14
CA GLY A 167 -10.46 16.62 0.72
C GLY A 167 -10.39 17.16 -0.71
N ALA A 168 -9.30 17.85 -1.03
CA ALA A 168 -9.06 18.41 -2.36
C ALA A 168 -9.15 17.34 -3.45
N GLY A 169 -9.85 17.61 -4.55
CA GLY A 169 -10.02 16.69 -5.68
C GLY A 169 -10.81 15.41 -5.38
N ALA A 170 -11.46 15.29 -4.22
CA ALA A 170 -12.29 14.13 -3.90
C ALA A 170 -13.62 14.16 -4.68
N VAL A 171 -14.16 12.98 -5.01
CA VAL A 171 -15.42 12.82 -5.75
C VAL A 171 -16.42 12.02 -4.90
N VAL A 172 -17.51 12.68 -4.51
CA VAL A 172 -18.68 12.08 -3.86
C VAL A 172 -19.71 11.76 -4.94
N ARG A 173 -20.04 10.47 -5.09
CA ARG A 173 -20.93 9.98 -6.16
C ARG A 173 -22.40 10.33 -5.89
N ASP A 174 -23.22 10.22 -6.94
CA ASP A 174 -24.65 10.51 -6.90
C ASP A 174 -25.33 9.75 -5.76
N ARG A 175 -26.16 10.44 -4.98
CA ARG A 175 -26.94 9.88 -3.83
C ARG A 175 -26.11 9.23 -2.72
N ILE A 176 -24.82 9.55 -2.60
CA ILE A 176 -24.02 9.09 -1.45
C ILE A 176 -24.23 10.04 -0.26
N GLU A 177 -24.44 9.45 0.91
CA GLU A 177 -24.49 10.17 2.19
C GLU A 177 -23.19 9.95 2.98
N ILE A 178 -22.57 11.06 3.36
CA ILE A 178 -21.41 11.11 4.23
C ILE A 178 -21.87 11.63 5.58
N GLY A 179 -21.66 10.85 6.63
CA GLY A 179 -22.07 11.22 7.99
C GLY A 179 -21.34 12.46 8.52
N LYS A 180 -21.84 13.01 9.63
CA LYS A 180 -21.25 14.16 10.34
C LYS A 180 -19.87 13.85 10.93
N ASN A 181 -19.03 14.88 11.07
CA ASN A 181 -17.67 14.82 11.64
C ASN A 181 -16.75 13.82 10.92
N VAL A 182 -16.95 13.63 9.62
CA VAL A 182 -16.14 12.72 8.80
C VAL A 182 -15.05 13.50 8.06
N THR A 183 -13.92 12.86 7.77
CA THR A 183 -12.90 13.39 6.85
C THR A 183 -12.74 12.44 5.67
N VAL A 184 -12.99 12.93 4.47
CA VAL A 184 -12.66 12.28 3.20
C VAL A 184 -11.31 12.80 2.74
N GLY A 185 -10.35 11.92 2.50
CA GLY A 185 -9.01 12.30 2.05
C GLY A 185 -8.99 12.96 0.67
N ALA A 186 -7.93 13.71 0.37
CA ALA A 186 -7.72 14.30 -0.94
C ALA A 186 -7.64 13.24 -2.04
N GLY A 187 -8.19 13.52 -3.22
CA GLY A 187 -8.23 12.63 -4.37
C GLY A 187 -9.07 11.35 -4.20
N ALA A 188 -9.83 11.23 -3.11
CA ALA A 188 -10.66 10.06 -2.88
C ALA A 188 -11.85 10.04 -3.86
N ALA A 189 -11.94 9.00 -4.68
CA ALA A 189 -13.11 8.72 -5.50
C ALA A 189 -13.81 7.46 -4.96
N GLY A 190 -15.02 7.61 -4.42
CA GLY A 190 -15.81 6.51 -3.87
C GLY A 190 -16.28 6.77 -2.45
N GLY A 191 -17.59 6.54 -2.21
CA GLY A 191 -18.19 6.60 -0.89
C GLY A 191 -17.66 5.48 0.00
N ARG A 192 -16.56 5.75 0.71
CA ARG A 192 -16.18 5.17 2.02
C ARG A 192 -15.01 6.02 2.53
N ALA A 193 -15.32 6.95 3.43
CA ALA A 193 -14.35 7.82 4.07
C ALA A 193 -13.34 7.01 4.90
N LYS A 194 -12.05 7.29 4.73
CA LYS A 194 -10.97 6.82 5.61
C LYS A 194 -11.03 7.62 6.91
N LEU A 195 -11.36 6.97 8.03
CA LEU A 195 -11.20 7.53 9.37
C LEU A 195 -9.70 7.64 9.69
N SER A 196 -9.21 8.86 9.95
CA SER A 196 -7.89 9.09 10.56
C SER A 196 -8.01 10.12 11.67
N GLY A 197 -7.91 9.67 12.92
CA GLY A 197 -7.61 10.49 14.08
C GLY A 197 -6.31 10.01 14.70
N TRP A 198 -5.29 10.86 14.72
CA TRP A 198 -4.09 10.69 15.54
C TRP A 198 -4.15 11.73 16.65
N ASN A 199 -4.24 11.25 17.90
CA ASN A 199 -3.91 12.04 19.09
C ASN A 199 -2.87 11.24 19.89
N HIS A 200 -1.77 11.89 20.22
CA HIS A 200 -0.72 11.34 21.07
C HIS A 200 -1.19 11.25 22.53
N GLY A 201 -0.95 10.10 23.15
CA GLY A 201 -0.97 9.91 24.60
C GLY A 201 -2.19 9.16 25.15
N GLY A 202 -1.98 7.88 25.50
CA GLY A 202 -2.80 7.18 26.51
C GLY A 202 -3.80 6.14 25.99
N ARG A 203 -3.41 4.86 26.10
CA ARG A 203 -4.24 3.62 26.04
C ARG A 203 -4.85 3.24 24.68
N CYS A 204 -4.82 1.92 24.39
CA CYS A 204 -5.37 1.30 23.18
C CYS A 204 -6.83 1.72 22.93
N PRO A 205 -7.20 2.25 21.75
CA PRO A 205 -8.56 2.69 21.44
C PRO A 205 -9.52 1.52 21.13
N CYS A 206 -9.14 0.27 21.44
CA CYS A 206 -9.82 -0.95 21.03
C CYS A 206 -11.04 -1.35 21.91
N LYS A 207 -11.59 -0.47 22.75
CA LYS A 207 -12.72 -0.82 23.65
C LYS A 207 -13.90 0.17 23.66
N GLY A 208 -14.07 0.98 22.62
CA GLY A 208 -15.21 1.90 22.48
C GLY A 208 -16.01 1.68 21.19
N SER A 209 -17.16 1.00 21.30
CA SER A 209 -18.30 1.00 20.37
C SER A 209 -18.03 0.91 18.85
N PHE A 210 -17.31 -0.10 18.40
CA PHE A 210 -17.52 -0.60 17.03
C PHE A 210 -18.66 -1.60 17.07
N MET A 211 -19.68 -1.45 16.20
CA MET A 211 -20.66 -2.51 15.99
C MET A 211 -19.90 -3.78 15.60
N SER A 212 -19.82 -4.72 16.54
CA SER A 212 -19.23 -6.05 16.35
C SER A 212 -19.92 -6.70 15.15
N THR A 213 -19.18 -6.82 14.04
CA THR A 213 -19.55 -7.68 12.90
C THR A 213 -19.14 -9.14 13.15
N THR A 214 -18.86 -9.47 14.41
CA THR A 214 -18.41 -10.80 14.82
C THR A 214 -19.57 -11.77 14.58
N LYS A 215 -19.31 -12.78 13.76
CA LYS A 215 -20.20 -13.93 13.61
C LYS A 215 -20.46 -14.50 15.01
N LYS A 216 -21.73 -14.69 15.37
CA LYS A 216 -22.12 -15.23 16.68
C LYS A 216 -22.53 -16.68 16.58
N THR A 217 -23.08 -17.08 15.44
CA THR A 217 -23.56 -18.44 15.17
C THR A 217 -22.96 -18.98 13.87
N LEU A 218 -22.91 -20.31 13.73
CA LEU A 218 -22.34 -20.95 12.54
C LEU A 218 -23.10 -20.59 11.26
N ASN A 219 -24.42 -20.52 11.32
CA ASN A 219 -25.28 -20.20 10.17
C ASN A 219 -25.05 -18.78 9.61
N GLU A 220 -24.41 -17.90 10.37
CA GLU A 220 -24.01 -16.59 9.88
C GLU A 220 -22.79 -16.66 8.95
N LEU A 221 -22.00 -17.74 8.95
CA LEU A 221 -20.88 -17.89 8.03
C LEU A 221 -21.38 -17.97 6.58
N ALA A 222 -20.74 -17.22 5.69
CA ALA A 222 -21.13 -17.15 4.28
C ALA A 222 -21.08 -18.53 3.60
N ILE A 223 -20.10 -19.38 3.95
CA ILE A 223 -20.00 -20.75 3.43
C ILE A 223 -21.15 -21.66 3.88
N LEU A 224 -21.87 -21.27 4.94
CA LEU A 224 -23.02 -21.96 5.50
C LEU A 224 -24.35 -21.27 5.16
N GLY A 225 -24.34 -20.23 4.31
CA GLY A 225 -25.55 -19.55 3.81
C GLY A 225 -25.81 -18.17 4.44
N GLY A 226 -24.96 -17.70 5.35
CA GLY A 226 -25.05 -16.37 5.93
C GLY A 226 -24.53 -15.23 5.03
N GLY A 227 -24.60 -13.99 5.52
CA GLY A 227 -24.02 -12.83 4.83
C GLY A 227 -22.49 -12.80 4.92
N LYS A 228 -21.82 -12.00 4.07
CA LYS A 228 -20.34 -11.88 4.11
C LYS A 228 -19.88 -10.82 5.12
N VAL A 229 -18.74 -11.05 5.78
CA VAL A 229 -18.06 -10.05 6.64
C VAL A 229 -17.55 -8.89 5.79
N PHE A 230 -16.91 -9.18 4.65
CA PHE A 230 -16.36 -8.16 3.76
C PHE A 230 -17.22 -8.03 2.50
N THR A 231 -17.72 -6.82 2.22
CA THR A 231 -18.52 -6.58 1.01
C THR A 231 -17.69 -6.70 -0.26
N GLU A 232 -16.42 -6.28 -0.19
CA GLU A 232 -15.45 -6.33 -1.28
C GLU A 232 -14.33 -7.31 -0.93
N PRO A 233 -13.69 -7.93 -1.93
CA PRO A 233 -12.60 -8.87 -1.69
C PRO A 233 -11.29 -8.18 -1.29
N PHE A 234 -10.65 -8.72 -0.25
CA PHE A 234 -9.27 -8.39 0.13
C PHE A 234 -8.34 -9.50 -0.33
N HIS A 235 -7.39 -9.16 -1.21
CA HIS A 235 -6.51 -10.14 -1.86
C HIS A 235 -5.10 -10.05 -1.30
N VAL A 236 -4.48 -11.21 -1.04
CA VAL A 236 -3.01 -11.29 -0.97
C VAL A 236 -2.44 -10.89 -2.32
N GLY A 237 -1.45 -10.00 -2.31
CA GLY A 237 -0.77 -9.54 -3.53
C GLY A 237 -1.51 -8.45 -4.30
N ARG A 238 -2.50 -7.78 -3.70
CA ARG A 238 -3.09 -6.58 -4.33
C ARG A 238 -2.00 -5.50 -4.49
N PRO A 239 -1.76 -4.98 -5.70
CA PRO A 239 -0.63 -4.07 -5.93
C PRO A 239 -0.71 -2.80 -5.07
N ASN A 240 0.42 -2.43 -4.47
CA ASN A 240 0.63 -1.09 -3.98
C ASN A 240 0.96 -0.17 -5.16
N LEU A 241 0.60 1.10 -5.04
CA LEU A 241 0.88 2.11 -6.06
C LEU A 241 1.57 3.31 -5.42
N GLY A 242 2.63 3.78 -6.07
CA GLY A 242 3.22 5.08 -5.82
C GLY A 242 2.36 6.21 -6.39
N ASP A 243 2.98 7.38 -6.58
CA ASP A 243 2.27 8.56 -7.06
C ASP A 243 1.79 8.41 -8.51
N ARG A 244 0.46 8.33 -8.68
CA ARG A 244 -0.18 8.19 -10.00
C ARG A 244 0.15 9.37 -10.93
N GLY A 245 0.22 10.59 -10.42
CA GLY A 245 0.51 11.78 -11.22
C GLY A 245 1.90 11.72 -11.83
N ARG A 246 2.91 11.35 -11.02
CA ARG A 246 4.29 11.14 -11.48
C ARG A 246 4.39 10.00 -12.49
N LEU A 247 3.67 8.89 -12.28
CA LEU A 247 3.60 7.83 -13.27
C LEU A 247 3.11 8.37 -14.62
N MET A 248 1.97 9.06 -14.65
CA MET A 248 1.42 9.60 -15.90
C MET A 248 2.38 10.59 -16.60
N GLN A 249 3.11 11.41 -15.85
CA GLN A 249 4.13 12.30 -16.41
C GLN A 249 5.26 11.51 -17.10
N ARG A 250 5.73 10.43 -16.48
CA ARG A 250 6.77 9.55 -17.05
C ARG A 250 6.28 8.84 -18.31
N LEU A 251 5.04 8.35 -18.30
CA LEU A 251 4.44 7.71 -19.47
C LEU A 251 4.35 8.67 -20.66
N ASN A 252 3.96 9.94 -20.42
CA ASN A 252 3.96 10.95 -21.47
C ASN A 252 5.37 11.24 -22.00
N ASP A 253 6.36 11.40 -21.13
CA ASP A 253 7.77 11.60 -21.54
C ASP A 253 8.31 10.44 -22.39
N ILE A 254 7.96 9.18 -22.08
CA ILE A 254 8.29 8.00 -22.90
C ILE A 254 7.71 8.15 -24.32
N LEU A 255 6.43 8.50 -24.41
CA LEU A 255 5.71 8.64 -25.67
C LEU A 255 6.25 9.80 -26.51
N ASP A 256 6.55 10.93 -25.88
CA ASP A 256 7.13 12.11 -26.52
C ASP A 256 8.53 11.80 -27.11
N ARG A 257 9.35 11.03 -26.38
CA ARG A 257 10.66 10.56 -26.86
C ARG A 257 10.57 9.49 -27.94
N ARG A 258 9.44 8.78 -28.03
CA ARG A 258 9.26 7.56 -28.86
C ARG A 258 10.30 6.48 -28.58
N TRP A 259 10.84 6.45 -27.35
CA TRP A 259 11.79 5.44 -26.91
C TRP A 259 11.10 4.52 -25.90
N LEU A 260 10.67 3.34 -26.37
CA LEU A 260 9.72 2.49 -25.62
C LEU A 260 10.38 1.30 -24.90
N SER A 261 11.61 0.92 -25.26
CA SER A 261 12.35 -0.22 -24.71
C SER A 261 13.85 -0.08 -25.02
N ASN A 262 14.64 -1.14 -24.92
CA ASN A 262 16.05 -1.17 -25.31
C ASN A 262 16.90 -0.12 -24.57
N PHE A 263 16.90 -0.23 -23.23
CA PHE A 263 17.81 0.53 -22.36
C PHE A 263 17.59 2.05 -22.37
N GLY A 264 16.33 2.48 -22.40
CA GLY A 264 15.99 3.90 -22.34
C GLY A 264 16.25 4.53 -20.98
N HIS A 265 15.78 5.76 -20.82
CA HIS A 265 16.05 6.60 -19.67
C HIS A 265 15.56 5.97 -18.35
N TYR A 266 14.33 5.45 -18.34
CA TYR A 266 13.72 4.93 -17.11
C TYR A 266 14.30 3.57 -16.72
N VAL A 267 14.65 2.70 -17.67
CA VAL A 267 15.35 1.44 -17.38
C VAL A 267 16.69 1.72 -16.70
N GLN A 268 17.48 2.67 -17.22
CA GLN A 268 18.76 3.04 -16.60
C GLN A 268 18.60 3.66 -15.20
N ALA A 269 17.61 4.55 -15.03
CA ALA A 269 17.30 5.12 -13.73
C ALA A 269 16.85 4.05 -12.72
N PHE A 270 16.06 3.08 -13.16
CA PHE A 270 15.61 1.97 -12.33
C PHE A 270 16.76 1.04 -11.94
N GLU A 271 17.61 0.65 -12.90
CA GLU A 271 18.82 -0.14 -12.64
C GLU A 271 19.72 0.55 -11.61
N LYS A 272 19.94 1.87 -11.74
CA LYS A 272 20.73 2.62 -10.78
C LYS A 272 20.12 2.56 -9.37
N GLN A 273 18.83 2.83 -9.23
CA GLN A 273 18.18 2.83 -7.91
C GLN A 273 18.14 1.45 -7.27
N ILE A 274 17.95 0.38 -8.08
CA ILE A 274 18.04 -1.00 -7.58
C ILE A 274 19.43 -1.25 -7.01
N ALA A 275 20.48 -0.93 -7.78
CA ALA A 275 21.87 -1.12 -7.37
C ALA A 275 22.21 -0.34 -6.08
N ASP A 276 21.77 0.92 -5.99
CA ASP A 276 21.95 1.77 -4.81
C ASP A 276 21.26 1.15 -3.57
N ILE A 277 20.02 0.67 -3.71
CA ILE A 277 19.24 0.08 -2.60
C ILE A 277 19.81 -1.28 -2.16
N SER A 278 20.26 -2.11 -3.09
CA SER A 278 20.85 -3.42 -2.79
C SER A 278 22.32 -3.36 -2.39
N GLY A 279 22.96 -2.18 -2.43
CA GLY A 279 24.37 -2.01 -2.08
C GLY A 279 25.31 -2.77 -3.04
N THR A 280 24.96 -2.85 -4.33
CA THR A 280 25.71 -3.60 -5.34
C THR A 280 26.20 -2.68 -6.46
N LYS A 281 27.29 -3.05 -7.13
CA LYS A 281 27.82 -2.28 -8.27
C LYS A 281 26.90 -2.29 -9.49
N HIS A 282 26.27 -3.43 -9.78
CA HIS A 282 25.48 -3.62 -11.00
C HIS A 282 24.08 -4.10 -10.70
N ALA A 283 23.11 -3.55 -11.42
CA ALA A 283 21.77 -4.11 -11.57
C ALA A 283 21.43 -4.19 -13.06
N ILE A 284 20.84 -5.33 -13.47
CA ILE A 284 20.45 -5.63 -14.84
C ILE A 284 18.95 -5.90 -14.85
N ALA A 285 18.16 -4.90 -15.22
CA ALA A 285 16.71 -4.97 -15.24
C ALA A 285 16.21 -5.86 -16.39
N CYS A 286 15.34 -6.82 -16.07
CA CYS A 286 14.83 -7.84 -16.99
C CYS A 286 13.30 -7.80 -17.07
N ALA A 287 12.75 -8.42 -18.12
CA ALA A 287 11.30 -8.46 -18.35
C ALA A 287 10.50 -9.02 -17.15
N ASN A 288 11.02 -10.01 -16.44
CA ASN A 288 10.46 -10.52 -15.19
C ASN A 288 11.54 -11.25 -14.35
N GLY A 289 11.17 -11.67 -13.14
CA GLY A 289 12.08 -12.38 -12.22
C GLY A 289 12.54 -13.75 -12.74
N THR A 290 11.69 -14.48 -13.47
CA THR A 290 12.03 -15.80 -14.02
C THR A 290 13.10 -15.69 -15.10
N VAL A 291 12.94 -14.77 -16.05
CA VAL A 291 13.93 -14.51 -17.10
C VAL A 291 15.25 -14.02 -16.48
N ALA A 292 15.18 -13.25 -15.40
CA ALA A 292 16.38 -12.85 -14.65
C ALA A 292 17.10 -14.07 -14.02
N LEU A 293 16.36 -15.01 -13.42
CA LEU A 293 16.93 -16.28 -12.93
C LEU A 293 17.56 -17.10 -14.05
N GLU A 294 16.90 -17.19 -15.21
CA GLU A 294 17.40 -17.93 -16.36
C GLU A 294 18.73 -17.37 -16.88
N ILE A 295 18.77 -16.04 -17.09
CA ILE A 295 19.97 -15.32 -17.55
C ILE A 295 21.10 -15.46 -16.52
N ALA A 296 20.82 -15.27 -15.23
CA ALA A 296 21.82 -15.42 -14.18
C ALA A 296 22.39 -16.84 -14.12
N SER A 297 21.52 -17.86 -14.21
CA SER A 297 21.92 -19.28 -14.20
C SER A 297 22.85 -19.61 -15.37
N ARG A 298 22.50 -19.14 -16.57
CA ARG A 298 23.32 -19.35 -17.78
C ARG A 298 24.64 -18.57 -17.72
N ALA A 299 24.62 -17.34 -17.20
CA ALA A 299 25.82 -16.52 -17.06
C ALA A 299 26.81 -17.13 -16.06
N LEU A 300 26.31 -17.73 -14.97
CA LEU A 300 27.09 -18.48 -13.99
C LEU A 300 27.56 -19.86 -14.47
N ASN A 301 27.13 -20.29 -15.66
CA ASN A 301 27.41 -21.61 -16.21
C ASN A 301 26.92 -22.75 -15.30
N LEU A 302 25.72 -22.57 -14.71
CA LEU A 302 25.04 -23.64 -14.01
C LEU A 302 24.63 -24.72 -15.01
N GLN A 303 24.88 -25.98 -14.66
CA GLN A 303 24.64 -27.16 -15.49
C GLN A 303 24.51 -28.41 -14.62
N GLY A 304 24.06 -29.53 -15.19
CA GLY A 304 23.91 -30.77 -14.40
C GLY A 304 22.89 -30.58 -13.29
N GLU A 305 23.33 -30.62 -12.03
CA GLU A 305 22.48 -30.49 -10.85
C GLU A 305 22.69 -29.16 -10.10
N VAL A 306 21.59 -28.53 -9.66
CA VAL A 306 21.61 -27.34 -8.81
C VAL A 306 20.70 -27.56 -7.60
N ILE A 307 21.25 -27.40 -6.40
CA ILE A 307 20.52 -27.60 -5.15
C ILE A 307 19.60 -26.39 -4.90
N VAL A 308 18.32 -26.64 -4.65
CA VAL A 308 17.27 -25.64 -4.41
C VAL A 308 16.38 -26.05 -3.23
N PRO A 309 15.81 -25.10 -2.47
CA PRO A 309 14.78 -25.46 -1.50
C PRO A 309 13.53 -25.97 -2.21
N ALA A 310 12.93 -27.03 -1.67
CA ALA A 310 11.63 -27.52 -2.15
C ALA A 310 10.48 -26.55 -1.84
N PHE A 311 10.61 -25.79 -0.76
CA PHE A 311 9.63 -24.82 -0.31
C PHE A 311 9.89 -23.42 -0.89
N THR A 312 9.47 -23.21 -2.13
CA THR A 312 9.57 -21.92 -2.85
C THR A 312 8.48 -21.79 -3.91
N PHE A 313 8.44 -20.65 -4.59
CA PHE A 313 7.62 -20.47 -5.78
C PHE A 313 8.19 -21.27 -6.97
N VAL A 314 7.31 -21.87 -7.76
CA VAL A 314 7.67 -22.81 -8.84
C VAL A 314 8.58 -22.22 -9.93
N ALA A 315 8.60 -20.89 -10.08
CA ALA A 315 9.53 -20.22 -10.99
C ALA A 315 11.01 -20.52 -10.70
N THR A 316 11.36 -20.72 -9.41
CA THR A 316 12.73 -20.99 -8.98
C THR A 316 13.29 -22.26 -9.63
N PRO A 317 12.69 -23.46 -9.47
CA PRO A 317 13.16 -24.66 -10.17
C PRO A 317 12.80 -24.65 -11.67
N HIS A 318 11.73 -23.97 -12.12
CA HIS A 318 11.39 -23.88 -13.54
C HIS A 318 12.48 -23.16 -14.35
N ALA A 319 13.05 -22.07 -13.84
CA ALA A 319 14.12 -21.34 -14.51
C ALA A 319 15.38 -22.20 -14.77
N LEU A 320 15.61 -23.22 -13.92
CA LEU A 320 16.66 -24.21 -14.09
C LEU A 320 16.23 -25.29 -15.09
N GLN A 321 15.07 -25.92 -14.84
CA GLN A 321 14.58 -27.04 -15.65
C GLN A 321 14.32 -26.64 -17.12
N TRP A 322 13.90 -25.41 -17.36
CA TRP A 322 13.72 -24.85 -18.71
C TRP A 322 15.01 -24.82 -19.54
N GLN A 323 16.16 -24.84 -18.86
CA GLN A 323 17.50 -24.87 -19.45
C GLN A 323 18.16 -26.24 -19.29
N GLU A 324 17.38 -27.29 -19.01
CA GLU A 324 17.86 -28.67 -18.79
C GLU A 324 18.81 -28.82 -17.59
N ILE A 325 18.79 -27.85 -16.67
CA ILE A 325 19.49 -27.94 -15.39
C ILE A 325 18.55 -28.64 -14.42
N THR A 326 19.03 -29.73 -13.81
CA THR A 326 18.24 -30.56 -12.89
C THR A 326 18.18 -29.90 -11.51
N PRO A 327 17.00 -29.44 -11.04
CA PRO A 327 16.86 -28.97 -9.66
C PRO A 327 16.89 -30.16 -8.70
N VAL A 328 17.80 -30.12 -7.73
CA VAL A 328 17.89 -31.10 -6.63
C VAL A 328 17.29 -30.46 -5.39
N PHE A 329 16.13 -30.97 -4.97
CA PHE A 329 15.40 -30.41 -3.84
C PHE A 329 16.03 -30.78 -2.51
N ALA A 330 16.30 -29.78 -1.68
CA ALA A 330 16.76 -29.90 -0.31
C ALA A 330 15.73 -29.29 0.67
N ASP A 331 15.73 -29.78 1.91
CA ASP A 331 14.75 -29.38 2.91
C ASP A 331 15.03 -27.98 3.50
N VAL A 332 14.04 -27.43 4.20
CA VAL A 332 14.09 -26.11 4.83
C VAL A 332 14.07 -26.20 6.35
N ARG A 333 14.37 -25.10 7.03
CA ARG A 333 14.29 -25.03 8.50
C ARG A 333 12.89 -24.60 8.95
N ALA A 334 12.37 -25.20 10.01
CA ALA A 334 10.99 -24.94 10.45
C ALA A 334 10.73 -23.53 11.01
N PHE A 335 11.77 -22.76 11.37
CA PHE A 335 11.61 -21.46 12.04
C PHE A 335 11.70 -20.24 11.13
N ASP A 336 12.31 -20.37 9.94
CA ASP A 336 12.43 -19.30 8.94
C ASP A 336 12.07 -19.76 7.51
N HIS A 337 11.88 -21.08 7.34
CA HIS A 337 11.53 -21.78 6.12
C HIS A 337 12.49 -21.52 4.94
N ASN A 338 13.71 -21.06 5.23
CA ASN A 338 14.80 -20.96 4.28
C ASN A 338 15.50 -22.33 4.11
N LEU A 339 16.24 -22.48 2.99
CA LEU A 339 17.11 -23.63 2.73
C LEU A 339 18.01 -23.92 3.93
N ASP A 340 17.97 -25.17 4.42
CA ASP A 340 18.79 -25.62 5.53
C ASP A 340 20.21 -25.98 5.04
N PRO A 341 21.26 -25.27 5.49
CA PRO A 341 22.64 -25.57 5.09
C PRO A 341 23.06 -27.02 5.38
N ASP A 342 22.53 -27.63 6.44
CA ASP A 342 22.87 -29.01 6.83
C ASP A 342 22.32 -30.06 5.86
N GLN A 343 21.32 -29.69 5.05
CA GLN A 343 20.79 -30.55 3.99
C GLN A 343 21.64 -30.47 2.72
N ILE A 344 22.34 -29.36 2.48
CA ILE A 344 23.05 -29.12 1.22
C ILE A 344 24.10 -30.19 0.96
N GLU A 345 25.01 -30.44 1.93
CA GLU A 345 26.11 -31.40 1.70
C GLU A 345 25.61 -32.82 1.39
N ARG A 346 24.42 -33.20 1.87
CA ARG A 346 23.81 -34.52 1.64
C ARG A 346 23.30 -34.71 0.21
N HIS A 347 23.01 -33.61 -0.47
CA HIS A 347 22.47 -33.61 -1.83
C HIS A 347 23.54 -33.32 -2.90
N ILE A 348 24.80 -33.14 -2.50
CA ILE A 348 25.91 -32.94 -3.44
C ILE A 348 26.28 -34.27 -4.11
N THR A 349 26.33 -34.26 -5.43
CA THR A 349 26.84 -35.33 -6.28
C THR A 349 27.96 -34.80 -7.18
N PRO A 350 28.68 -35.65 -7.93
CA PRO A 350 29.62 -35.20 -8.95
C PRO A 350 29.01 -34.33 -10.06
N LYS A 351 27.68 -34.32 -10.21
CA LYS A 351 26.96 -33.49 -11.19
C LYS A 351 26.56 -32.13 -10.64
N THR A 352 26.67 -31.90 -9.34
CA THR A 352 26.26 -30.65 -8.70
C THR A 352 27.21 -29.52 -9.10
N THR A 353 26.66 -28.44 -9.64
CA THR A 353 27.46 -27.25 -10.05
C THR A 353 27.09 -25.98 -9.32
N GLY A 354 25.94 -25.96 -8.64
CA GLY A 354 25.54 -24.78 -7.89
C GLY A 354 24.49 -25.01 -6.82
N ILE A 355 24.30 -23.95 -6.04
CA ILE A 355 23.26 -23.82 -5.03
C ILE A 355 22.47 -22.55 -5.37
N LEU A 356 21.15 -22.67 -5.38
CA LEU A 356 20.24 -21.56 -5.59
C LEU A 356 19.32 -21.47 -4.36
N GLY A 357 19.69 -20.58 -3.44
CA GLY A 357 18.93 -20.30 -2.23
C GLY A 357 17.77 -19.34 -2.50
N VAL A 358 16.77 -19.31 -1.63
CA VAL A 358 15.63 -18.38 -1.72
C VAL A 358 15.52 -17.61 -0.42
N HIS A 359 15.57 -16.28 -0.48
CA HIS A 359 15.34 -15.42 0.69
C HIS A 359 13.84 -15.29 0.98
N LEU A 360 13.30 -16.26 1.71
CA LEU A 360 11.87 -16.43 1.86
C LEU A 360 11.25 -15.34 2.72
N TRP A 361 10.11 -14.81 2.27
CA TRP A 361 9.37 -13.70 2.90
C TRP A 361 10.17 -12.46 3.28
N GLY A 362 11.30 -12.23 2.61
CA GLY A 362 12.18 -11.10 2.93
C GLY A 362 13.19 -11.38 4.03
N GLN A 363 13.26 -12.62 4.54
CA GLN A 363 14.30 -13.06 5.45
C GLN A 363 15.44 -13.70 4.66
N ALA A 364 16.68 -13.26 4.92
CA ALA A 364 17.85 -13.84 4.28
C ALA A 364 18.06 -15.31 4.69
N CYS A 365 18.57 -16.13 3.76
CA CYS A 365 19.12 -17.44 4.09
C CYS A 365 20.34 -17.28 5.02
N ASP A 366 20.84 -18.39 5.54
CA ASP A 366 22.16 -18.43 6.16
C ASP A 366 23.26 -18.40 5.08
N THR A 367 23.48 -17.21 4.52
CA THR A 367 24.37 -17.03 3.36
C THR A 367 25.82 -17.36 3.71
N GLU A 368 26.23 -17.19 4.96
CA GLU A 368 27.59 -17.52 5.41
C GLU A 368 27.83 -19.03 5.38
N ALA A 369 26.91 -19.82 5.92
CA ALA A 369 27.02 -21.27 5.89
C ALA A 369 26.95 -21.83 4.45
N ILE A 370 26.00 -21.33 3.65
CA ILE A 370 25.83 -21.76 2.25
C ILE A 370 27.09 -21.47 1.42
N GLU A 371 27.63 -20.25 1.53
CA GLU A 371 28.84 -19.87 0.78
C GLU A 371 30.08 -20.61 1.25
N ALA A 372 30.20 -20.93 2.55
CA ALA A 372 31.29 -21.75 3.06
C ALA A 372 31.26 -23.18 2.48
N ILE A 373 30.08 -23.80 2.42
CA ILE A 373 29.88 -25.11 1.78
C ILE A 373 30.25 -25.03 0.30
N ALA A 374 29.71 -24.03 -0.40
CA ALA A 374 29.96 -23.85 -1.82
C ALA A 374 31.44 -23.67 -2.14
N LYS A 375 32.16 -22.85 -1.36
CA LYS A 375 33.61 -22.64 -1.52
C LYS A 375 34.39 -23.94 -1.33
N LYS A 376 34.07 -24.73 -0.30
CA LYS A 376 34.72 -26.02 -0.02
C LYS A 376 34.50 -27.04 -1.15
N ARG A 377 33.37 -26.94 -1.86
CA ARG A 377 32.93 -27.89 -2.89
C ARG A 377 33.06 -27.34 -4.32
N ASN A 378 33.61 -26.14 -4.48
CA ASN A 378 33.74 -25.42 -5.75
C ASN A 378 32.40 -25.27 -6.52
N LEU A 379 31.34 -24.93 -5.80
CA LEU A 379 30.00 -24.71 -6.34
C LEU A 379 29.73 -23.21 -6.56
N GLN A 380 28.94 -22.89 -7.59
CA GLN A 380 28.39 -21.55 -7.77
C GLN A 380 27.25 -21.29 -6.77
N VAL A 381 27.08 -20.05 -6.34
CA VAL A 381 25.97 -19.66 -5.46
C VAL A 381 25.24 -18.47 -6.06
N MET A 382 23.92 -18.57 -6.17
CA MET A 382 23.03 -17.45 -6.43
C MET A 382 21.82 -17.49 -5.53
N TYR A 383 21.11 -16.37 -5.41
CA TYR A 383 19.92 -16.26 -4.60
C TYR A 383 18.73 -15.74 -5.39
N ASP A 384 17.59 -16.39 -5.21
CA ASP A 384 16.28 -15.83 -5.53
C ASP A 384 15.83 -14.96 -4.34
N ALA A 385 15.90 -13.65 -4.54
CA ALA A 385 15.46 -12.64 -3.59
C ALA A 385 14.14 -11.99 -4.01
N SER A 386 13.27 -12.71 -4.74
CA SER A 386 11.96 -12.21 -5.20
C SER A 386 11.07 -11.66 -4.08
N HIS A 387 11.36 -11.98 -2.81
CA HIS A 387 10.62 -11.51 -1.64
C HIS A 387 11.40 -10.50 -0.79
N ALA A 388 12.65 -10.24 -1.13
CA ALA A 388 13.63 -9.68 -0.20
C ALA A 388 14.28 -8.38 -0.69
N PHE A 389 13.76 -7.76 -1.75
CA PHE A 389 14.15 -6.41 -2.13
C PHE A 389 13.95 -5.43 -0.96
N GLY A 390 14.97 -4.62 -0.67
CA GLY A 390 14.96 -3.67 0.45
C GLY A 390 15.11 -4.30 1.85
N CYS A 391 15.46 -5.58 1.94
CA CYS A 391 15.70 -6.27 3.21
C CYS A 391 17.20 -6.47 3.45
N ASP A 392 17.58 -6.72 4.70
CA ASP A 392 18.96 -7.01 5.07
C ASP A 392 19.23 -8.52 5.14
N ALA A 393 20.50 -8.90 4.98
CA ALA A 393 21.12 -10.12 5.48
C ALA A 393 21.92 -9.79 6.76
N ALA A 394 22.67 -10.76 7.30
CA ALA A 394 23.47 -10.54 8.51
C ALA A 394 24.55 -9.45 8.34
N LYS A 395 25.14 -9.35 7.13
CA LYS A 395 26.29 -8.47 6.82
C LYS A 395 25.94 -7.28 5.91
N GLY A 396 24.68 -6.85 5.86
CA GLY A 396 24.23 -5.70 5.07
C GLY A 396 23.05 -6.03 4.17
N PRO A 397 22.73 -5.17 3.19
CA PRO A 397 21.57 -5.35 2.31
C PRO A 397 21.60 -6.67 1.54
N ILE A 398 20.42 -7.24 1.30
CA ILE A 398 20.28 -8.36 0.38
C ILE A 398 20.58 -7.88 -1.05
N GLY A 399 21.45 -8.61 -1.74
CA GLY A 399 21.89 -8.34 -3.10
C GLY A 399 23.38 -8.59 -3.31
N GLY A 400 24.19 -8.35 -2.28
CA GLY A 400 25.64 -8.56 -2.29
C GLY A 400 26.09 -9.99 -1.98
N GLN A 401 25.17 -10.90 -1.65
CA GLN A 401 25.46 -12.29 -1.31
C GLN A 401 25.49 -13.18 -2.56
N GLY A 402 26.31 -14.23 -2.51
CA GLY A 402 26.57 -15.10 -3.65
C GLY A 402 27.23 -14.36 -4.81
N ARG A 403 27.22 -14.95 -6.00
CA ARG A 403 27.74 -14.30 -7.21
C ARG A 403 26.68 -13.46 -7.93
N ALA A 404 25.41 -13.81 -7.77
CA ALA A 404 24.28 -13.06 -8.32
C ALA A 404 23.05 -13.22 -7.42
N THR A 405 22.27 -12.16 -7.29
CA THR A 405 20.98 -12.18 -6.60
C THR A 405 19.90 -11.66 -7.53
N VAL A 406 18.74 -12.31 -7.55
CA VAL A 406 17.62 -11.96 -8.43
C VAL A 406 16.46 -11.36 -7.66
N PHE A 407 15.98 -10.20 -8.09
CA PHE A 407 14.75 -9.58 -7.60
C PHE A 407 13.62 -9.73 -8.60
N SER A 408 12.39 -9.76 -8.08
CA SER A 408 11.16 -9.70 -8.87
C SER A 408 10.42 -8.40 -8.54
N PHE A 409 9.90 -7.77 -9.59
CA PHE A 409 9.05 -6.58 -9.55
C PHE A 409 7.68 -6.87 -10.20
N HIS A 410 7.21 -8.11 -10.10
CA HIS A 410 5.86 -8.48 -10.50
C HIS A 410 4.81 -7.65 -9.74
N ALA A 411 3.64 -7.44 -10.34
CA ALA A 411 2.53 -6.63 -9.81
C ALA A 411 2.18 -6.92 -8.34
N THR A 412 2.33 -8.16 -7.89
CA THR A 412 2.00 -8.57 -6.52
C THR A 412 3.08 -8.29 -5.49
N LYS A 413 4.28 -7.87 -5.89
CA LYS A 413 5.38 -7.51 -4.97
C LYS A 413 5.14 -6.12 -4.39
N PHE A 414 5.66 -5.86 -3.18
CA PHE A 414 5.40 -4.58 -2.51
C PHE A 414 5.89 -3.36 -3.31
N ILE A 415 7.02 -3.51 -4.02
CA ILE A 415 7.46 -2.66 -5.12
C ILE A 415 7.29 -3.46 -6.39
N ASN A 416 6.59 -2.89 -7.37
CA ASN A 416 6.33 -3.54 -8.64
C ASN A 416 6.61 -2.62 -9.82
N ALA A 417 6.73 -3.22 -11.00
CA ALA A 417 6.92 -2.59 -12.28
C ALA A 417 5.77 -2.99 -13.24
N GLY A 418 4.64 -3.45 -12.71
CA GLY A 418 3.68 -4.27 -13.46
C GLY A 418 4.25 -5.68 -13.69
N GLU A 419 5.17 -5.81 -14.65
CA GLU A 419 6.04 -6.97 -14.80
C GLU A 419 7.50 -6.52 -14.74
N GLY A 420 8.36 -7.32 -14.12
CA GLY A 420 9.77 -6.94 -14.02
C GLY A 420 10.59 -7.84 -13.11
N GLY A 421 11.90 -7.79 -13.32
CA GLY A 421 12.89 -8.41 -12.45
C GLY A 421 14.23 -7.70 -12.61
N ALA A 422 15.20 -8.05 -11.78
CA ALA A 422 16.57 -7.61 -11.98
C ALA A 422 17.56 -8.63 -11.42
N VAL A 423 18.71 -8.77 -12.07
CA VAL A 423 19.87 -9.45 -11.49
C VAL A 423 20.80 -8.38 -10.94
N VAL A 424 21.26 -8.54 -9.70
CA VAL A 424 22.29 -7.70 -9.11
C VAL A 424 23.57 -8.50 -8.85
N THR A 425 24.71 -7.85 -8.99
CA THR A 425 26.03 -8.45 -8.75
C THR A 425 27.10 -7.39 -8.52
N ASN A 426 28.20 -7.80 -7.87
CA ASN A 426 29.43 -7.01 -7.74
C ASN A 426 30.53 -7.44 -8.72
N ASP A 427 30.26 -8.45 -9.56
CA ASP A 427 31.17 -9.01 -10.55
C ASP A 427 30.97 -8.31 -11.91
N ASP A 428 31.96 -7.54 -12.34
CA ASP A 428 31.92 -6.71 -13.55
C ASP A 428 31.83 -7.56 -14.84
N GLU A 429 32.51 -8.72 -14.85
CA GLU A 429 32.50 -9.65 -15.99
C GLU A 429 31.14 -10.34 -16.09
N LEU A 430 30.61 -10.80 -14.96
CA LEU A 430 29.29 -11.43 -14.91
C LEU A 430 28.19 -10.44 -15.31
N ALA A 431 28.26 -9.20 -14.84
CA ALA A 431 27.32 -8.15 -15.23
C ALA A 431 27.36 -7.89 -16.74
N THR A 432 28.55 -7.79 -17.33
CA THR A 432 28.75 -7.62 -18.77
C THR A 432 28.12 -8.78 -19.55
N LYS A 433 28.45 -10.01 -19.15
CA LYS A 433 27.90 -11.24 -19.76
C LYS A 433 26.37 -11.27 -19.71
N MET A 434 25.76 -10.94 -18.57
CA MET A 434 24.30 -10.90 -18.42
C MET A 434 23.65 -9.80 -19.27
N ARG A 435 24.25 -8.62 -19.40
CA ARG A 435 23.73 -7.55 -20.27
C ARG A 435 23.71 -7.98 -21.74
N LEU A 436 24.75 -8.67 -22.20
CA LEU A 436 24.81 -9.27 -23.55
C LEU A 436 23.71 -10.32 -23.71
N MET A 437 23.64 -11.31 -22.81
CA MET A 437 22.67 -12.42 -22.88
C MET A 437 21.21 -11.95 -22.83
N LYS A 438 20.90 -10.89 -22.06
CA LYS A 438 19.57 -10.28 -22.01
C LYS A 438 19.12 -9.70 -23.36
N ASN A 439 20.08 -9.36 -24.21
CA ASN A 439 19.85 -8.75 -25.51
C ASN A 439 20.47 -9.58 -26.63
N PHE A 440 20.04 -10.85 -26.72
CA PHE A 440 20.41 -11.78 -27.79
C PHE A 440 21.91 -12.11 -27.93
N GLY A 441 22.77 -11.61 -27.03
CA GLY A 441 24.22 -11.81 -27.06
C GLY A 441 24.99 -10.79 -27.90
N PHE A 442 24.36 -9.69 -28.31
CA PHE A 442 24.99 -8.65 -29.13
C PHE A 442 26.10 -7.92 -28.40
N ARG A 443 27.35 -8.04 -28.89
CA ARG A 443 28.49 -7.21 -28.48
C ARG A 443 28.52 -5.89 -29.25
N THR A 444 28.20 -5.95 -30.54
CA THR A 444 28.02 -4.79 -31.43
C THR A 444 26.75 -4.99 -32.25
N TYR A 445 26.48 -4.15 -33.25
CA TYR A 445 25.23 -4.21 -34.03
C TYR A 445 25.03 -5.55 -34.76
N ASP A 446 26.09 -6.09 -35.38
CA ASP A 446 26.02 -7.32 -36.19
C ASP A 446 26.78 -8.51 -35.57
N GLU A 447 27.29 -8.35 -34.34
CA GLU A 447 28.13 -9.38 -33.71
C GLU A 447 27.49 -9.95 -32.45
N VAL A 448 27.18 -11.25 -32.50
CA VAL A 448 26.67 -12.04 -31.37
C VAL A 448 27.76 -12.97 -30.86
N ILE A 449 28.12 -12.86 -29.58
CA ILE A 449 29.20 -13.66 -28.96
C ILE A 449 28.71 -14.60 -27.83
N HIS A 450 27.43 -14.52 -27.51
CA HIS A 450 26.78 -15.41 -26.54
C HIS A 450 25.42 -15.86 -27.07
N VAL A 451 25.00 -17.06 -26.69
CA VAL A 451 23.57 -17.41 -26.80
C VAL A 451 22.81 -16.55 -25.80
N GLY A 452 21.98 -15.63 -26.30
CA GLY A 452 21.10 -14.79 -25.50
C GLY A 452 19.63 -15.02 -25.81
N THR A 453 18.78 -14.31 -25.07
CA THR A 453 17.32 -14.28 -25.26
C THR A 453 16.84 -12.83 -25.34
N ASN A 454 15.53 -12.61 -25.49
CA ASN A 454 14.93 -11.30 -25.29
C ASN A 454 14.46 -11.14 -23.84
N GLY A 455 15.37 -10.75 -22.95
CA GLY A 455 15.05 -10.52 -21.54
C GLY A 455 14.93 -9.04 -21.17
N LYS A 456 14.88 -8.13 -22.14
CA LYS A 456 14.90 -6.68 -21.89
C LYS A 456 13.63 -6.21 -21.17
N MET A 457 13.79 -5.29 -20.22
CA MET A 457 12.69 -4.52 -19.64
C MET A 457 12.33 -3.35 -20.57
N ASP A 458 11.05 -3.06 -20.73
CA ASP A 458 10.54 -1.89 -21.44
C ASP A 458 10.48 -0.63 -20.55
N GLU A 459 10.37 0.54 -21.17
CA GLU A 459 10.38 1.83 -20.45
C GLU A 459 9.12 2.05 -19.60
N PHE A 460 7.97 1.46 -19.98
CA PHE A 460 6.73 1.63 -19.21
C PHE A 460 6.81 0.86 -17.88
N SER A 461 7.30 -0.38 -17.93
CA SER A 461 7.56 -1.18 -16.74
C SER A 461 8.59 -0.49 -15.83
N ALA A 462 9.69 0.03 -16.41
CA ALA A 462 10.69 0.76 -15.65
C ALA A 462 10.15 2.06 -15.02
N ALA A 463 9.31 2.83 -15.73
CA ALA A 463 8.66 4.02 -15.18
C ALA A 463 7.74 3.69 -14.00
N MET A 464 7.02 2.57 -14.06
CA MET A 464 6.25 2.06 -12.93
C MET A 464 7.16 1.68 -11.74
N GLY A 465 8.26 0.99 -12.01
CA GLY A 465 9.28 0.63 -11.02
C GLY A 465 9.87 1.86 -10.31
N VAL A 466 10.34 2.85 -11.08
CA VAL A 466 10.87 4.13 -10.56
C VAL A 466 9.83 4.84 -9.70
N THR A 467 8.57 4.90 -10.16
CA THR A 467 7.49 5.55 -9.41
C THR A 467 7.24 4.87 -8.06
N ASN A 468 7.24 3.54 -8.03
CA ASN A 468 7.00 2.81 -6.80
C ASN A 468 8.19 2.88 -5.84
N LEU A 469 9.44 2.93 -6.34
CA LEU A 469 10.62 3.13 -5.50
C LEU A 469 10.59 4.45 -4.73
N GLU A 470 10.08 5.52 -5.34
CA GLU A 470 9.91 6.82 -4.67
C GLU A 470 8.93 6.77 -3.47
N SER A 471 8.04 5.79 -3.44
CA SER A 471 7.07 5.55 -2.36
C SER A 471 7.46 4.38 -1.45
N MET A 472 8.68 3.83 -1.60
CA MET A 472 9.08 2.59 -0.93
C MET A 472 9.00 2.67 0.59
N GLU A 473 9.52 3.73 1.21
CA GLU A 473 9.50 3.87 2.68
C GLU A 473 8.08 3.97 3.23
N GLU A 474 7.18 4.65 2.52
CA GLU A 474 5.77 4.75 2.90
C GLU A 474 5.10 3.37 2.85
N ILE A 475 5.31 2.63 1.76
CA ILE A 475 4.76 1.29 1.57
C ILE A 475 5.29 0.32 2.63
N VAL A 476 6.59 0.35 2.94
CA VAL A 476 7.19 -0.46 4.01
C VAL A 476 6.61 -0.07 5.38
N GLY A 477 6.42 1.22 5.64
CA GLY A 477 5.76 1.70 6.86
C GLY A 477 4.32 1.17 7.01
N VAL A 478 3.56 1.13 5.92
CA VAL A 478 2.22 0.52 5.87
C VAL A 478 2.28 -0.97 6.18
N ASN A 479 3.15 -1.70 5.50
CA ASN A 479 3.29 -3.15 5.66
C ASN A 479 3.70 -3.52 7.09
N ARG A 480 4.67 -2.80 7.67
CA ARG A 480 5.12 -3.00 9.04
C ARG A 480 3.97 -2.78 10.03
N ARG A 481 3.23 -1.67 9.90
CA ARG A 481 2.06 -1.42 10.76
C ARG A 481 1.02 -2.54 10.65
N ASN A 482 0.76 -3.04 9.44
CA ASN A 482 -0.17 -4.15 9.24
C ASN A 482 0.33 -5.42 9.93
N HIS A 483 1.61 -5.78 9.77
CA HIS A 483 2.24 -6.91 10.45
C HIS A 483 2.08 -6.82 11.98
N GLU A 484 2.45 -5.68 12.57
CA GLU A 484 2.32 -5.46 14.01
C GLU A 484 0.87 -5.54 14.51
N THR A 485 -0.08 -5.12 13.67
CA THR A 485 -1.51 -5.25 13.99
C THR A 485 -1.91 -6.72 13.97
N TYR A 486 -1.55 -7.49 12.94
CA TYR A 486 -1.81 -8.94 12.92
C TYR A 486 -1.19 -9.66 14.11
N ARG A 487 0.08 -9.37 14.42
CA ARG A 487 0.80 -9.96 15.57
C ARG A 487 0.01 -9.81 16.86
N LYS A 488 -0.52 -8.61 17.12
CA LYS A 488 -1.33 -8.32 18.30
C LYS A 488 -2.72 -8.98 18.25
N GLU A 489 -3.42 -8.87 17.12
CA GLU A 489 -4.83 -9.27 17.04
C GLU A 489 -5.02 -10.79 16.91
N LEU A 490 -4.01 -11.51 16.41
CA LEU A 490 -3.98 -12.99 16.34
C LEU A 490 -3.38 -13.64 17.59
N GLU A 491 -2.86 -12.85 18.53
CA GLU A 491 -2.30 -13.36 19.77
C GLU A 491 -3.34 -14.21 20.54
N GLY A 492 -2.86 -15.34 21.08
CA GLY A 492 -3.65 -16.25 21.91
C GLY A 492 -4.75 -17.04 21.18
N ILE A 493 -4.76 -17.09 19.84
CA ILE A 493 -5.63 -18.01 19.10
C ILE A 493 -4.97 -19.41 19.08
N PRO A 494 -5.59 -20.46 19.66
CA PRO A 494 -4.98 -21.79 19.72
C PRO A 494 -4.71 -22.36 18.32
N GLY A 495 -3.49 -22.88 18.12
CA GLY A 495 -3.04 -23.47 16.87
C GLY A 495 -2.79 -22.48 15.72
N ILE A 496 -2.81 -21.17 16.00
CA ILE A 496 -2.42 -20.13 15.04
C ILE A 496 -1.20 -19.39 15.56
N ARG A 497 -0.11 -19.40 14.77
CA ARG A 497 1.13 -18.68 15.09
C ARG A 497 1.50 -17.76 13.94
N LEU A 498 1.94 -16.54 14.23
CA LEU A 498 2.54 -15.67 13.21
C LEU A 498 4.03 -15.96 13.11
N LEU A 499 4.56 -16.08 11.89
CA LEU A 499 6.00 -16.15 11.67
C LEU A 499 6.63 -14.78 11.96
N GLU A 500 7.54 -14.75 12.91
CA GLU A 500 8.23 -13.52 13.32
C GLU A 500 9.43 -13.24 12.41
N TYR A 501 9.63 -11.96 12.11
CA TYR A 501 10.88 -11.50 11.51
C TYR A 501 11.99 -11.52 12.57
N ARG A 502 13.22 -11.88 12.18
CA ARG A 502 14.35 -11.84 13.11
C ARG A 502 14.52 -10.45 13.75
N PRO A 503 15.03 -10.35 15.00
CA PRO A 503 15.01 -9.08 15.77
C PRO A 503 15.84 -7.93 15.17
N LYS A 504 16.78 -8.23 14.27
CA LYS A 504 17.73 -7.27 13.70
C LYS A 504 17.69 -7.30 12.18
N GLY A 505 17.77 -6.11 11.60
CA GLY A 505 17.79 -5.87 10.16
C GLY A 505 16.54 -5.16 9.67
N ARG A 506 16.63 -4.67 8.44
CA ARG A 506 15.53 -4.08 7.70
C ARG A 506 14.73 -5.17 6.98
N PHE A 507 13.39 -5.02 6.98
CA PHE A 507 12.46 -5.89 6.28
C PHE A 507 11.38 -5.08 5.58
N ASN A 508 10.85 -5.59 4.47
CA ASN A 508 9.79 -4.94 3.70
C ASN A 508 8.37 -5.28 4.17
N TYR A 509 8.22 -6.30 5.04
CA TYR A 509 6.97 -6.78 5.62
C TYR A 509 5.88 -7.12 4.59
N GLN A 510 6.25 -7.42 3.34
CA GLN A 510 5.26 -7.61 2.26
C GLN A 510 4.37 -8.85 2.45
N TYR A 511 4.83 -9.80 3.27
CA TYR A 511 4.07 -10.99 3.61
C TYR A 511 3.76 -11.03 5.11
N VAL A 512 2.51 -11.33 5.41
CA VAL A 512 2.03 -11.69 6.75
C VAL A 512 1.76 -13.18 6.72
N ILE A 513 2.62 -13.94 7.38
CA ILE A 513 2.63 -15.40 7.35
C ILE A 513 2.13 -15.93 8.68
N ALA A 514 0.99 -16.60 8.66
CA ALA A 514 0.49 -17.38 9.78
C ALA A 514 0.70 -18.87 9.49
N GLU A 515 0.92 -19.65 10.54
CA GLU A 515 0.94 -21.11 10.53
C GLU A 515 -0.30 -21.61 11.28
N VAL A 516 -0.97 -22.58 10.68
CA VAL A 516 -2.12 -23.29 11.26
C VAL A 516 -1.63 -24.69 11.62
N ASP A 517 -1.16 -24.84 12.86
CA ASP A 517 -0.57 -26.10 13.32
C ASP A 517 -1.65 -27.18 13.59
N LYS A 518 -1.20 -28.41 13.82
CA LYS A 518 -2.08 -29.58 14.06
C LYS A 518 -2.94 -29.48 15.32
N SER A 519 -2.63 -28.59 16.26
CA SER A 519 -3.46 -28.34 17.44
C SER A 519 -4.65 -27.44 17.15
N CYS A 520 -4.68 -26.77 15.98
CA CYS A 520 -5.81 -25.95 15.57
C CYS A 520 -7.04 -26.84 15.35
N ALA A 521 -8.20 -26.40 15.88
CA ALA A 521 -9.45 -27.15 15.78
C ALA A 521 -10.04 -27.20 14.36
N ILE A 522 -9.44 -26.49 13.40
CA ILE A 522 -9.79 -26.48 11.99
C ILE A 522 -8.53 -26.63 11.15
N SER A 523 -8.60 -27.37 10.04
CA SER A 523 -7.48 -27.48 9.11
C SER A 523 -7.20 -26.15 8.39
N ARG A 524 -5.94 -25.93 8.01
CA ARG A 524 -5.53 -24.77 7.19
C ARG A 524 -6.40 -24.63 5.94
N ASP A 525 -6.68 -25.74 5.25
CA ASP A 525 -7.46 -25.76 4.02
C ASP A 525 -8.94 -25.41 4.23
N SER A 526 -9.56 -25.88 5.31
CA SER A 526 -10.92 -25.47 5.67
C SER A 526 -10.96 -24.01 6.11
N LEU A 527 -9.99 -23.54 6.89
CA LEU A 527 -9.88 -22.12 7.26
C LEU A 527 -9.80 -21.21 6.02
N VAL A 528 -8.97 -21.56 5.03
CA VAL A 528 -8.89 -20.82 3.75
C VAL A 528 -10.26 -20.75 3.07
N LYS A 529 -11.01 -21.86 3.00
CA LYS A 529 -12.35 -21.88 2.38
C LYS A 529 -13.32 -20.94 3.10
N VAL A 530 -13.33 -20.95 4.44
CA VAL A 530 -14.18 -20.05 5.22
C VAL A 530 -13.80 -18.60 4.95
N LEU A 531 -12.52 -18.25 5.05
CA LEU A 531 -12.04 -16.89 4.79
C LEU A 531 -12.39 -16.42 3.36
N TRP A 532 -12.28 -17.30 2.37
CA TRP A 532 -12.62 -16.98 0.99
C TRP A 532 -14.11 -16.70 0.80
N ALA A 533 -14.98 -17.52 1.40
CA ALA A 533 -16.42 -17.28 1.36
C ALA A 533 -16.80 -15.92 1.96
N GLU A 534 -16.01 -15.45 2.93
CA GLU A 534 -16.16 -14.16 3.59
C GLU A 534 -15.49 -12.99 2.84
N ASN A 535 -14.99 -13.20 1.62
CA ASN A 535 -14.25 -12.22 0.80
C ASN A 535 -12.86 -11.81 1.38
N PHE A 536 -12.28 -12.63 2.25
CA PHE A 536 -10.93 -12.44 2.76
C PHE A 536 -9.98 -13.50 2.14
N LEU A 537 -9.35 -13.15 1.03
CA LEU A 537 -8.73 -14.10 0.11
C LEU A 537 -7.27 -14.40 0.48
N ALA A 538 -7.09 -15.11 1.60
CA ALA A 538 -5.80 -15.65 2.03
C ALA A 538 -5.21 -16.65 1.01
N ARG A 539 -3.90 -16.89 1.05
CA ARG A 539 -3.20 -17.78 0.10
C ARG A 539 -2.39 -18.83 0.82
N LYS A 540 -2.11 -19.93 0.12
CA LYS A 540 -1.28 -21.04 0.57
C LYS A 540 0.08 -20.96 -0.11
N TYR A 541 0.85 -19.91 0.16
CA TYR A 541 2.21 -19.80 -0.41
C TYR A 541 3.22 -20.49 0.52
N PHE A 542 3.84 -21.60 0.16
CA PHE A 542 3.71 -22.37 -1.10
C PHE A 542 3.01 -23.69 -0.85
N TRP A 543 2.03 -24.03 -1.68
CA TRP A 543 1.33 -25.29 -1.56
C TRP A 543 0.99 -25.89 -2.93
N PRO A 544 1.34 -27.16 -3.16
CA PRO A 544 2.26 -27.96 -2.34
C PRO A 544 3.71 -27.42 -2.46
N GLY A 545 4.69 -28.08 -1.83
CA GLY A 545 6.10 -27.84 -2.17
C GLY A 545 6.38 -28.16 -3.65
N CYS A 546 7.43 -27.55 -4.23
CA CYS A 546 7.73 -27.69 -5.67
C CYS A 546 7.92 -29.15 -6.10
N HIS A 547 8.50 -29.99 -5.24
CA HIS A 547 8.70 -31.43 -5.48
C HIS A 547 7.40 -32.23 -5.64
N ARG A 548 6.25 -31.67 -5.23
CA ARG A 548 4.91 -32.25 -5.42
C ARG A 548 4.17 -31.67 -6.63
N MET A 549 4.76 -30.72 -7.35
CA MET A 549 4.20 -30.15 -8.58
C MET A 549 4.78 -30.84 -9.81
N GLU A 550 4.03 -30.87 -10.92
CA GLU A 550 4.60 -31.33 -12.20
C GLU A 550 5.60 -30.30 -12.75
N PRO A 551 6.69 -30.73 -13.40
CA PRO A 551 7.03 -32.12 -13.73
C PRO A 551 7.76 -32.88 -12.60
N TYR A 552 8.16 -32.19 -11.53
CA TYR A 552 9.03 -32.74 -10.48
C TYR A 552 8.44 -33.91 -9.72
N LYS A 553 7.12 -33.91 -9.52
CA LYS A 553 6.39 -35.01 -8.92
C LYS A 553 6.60 -36.31 -9.71
N SER A 554 6.55 -36.24 -11.04
CA SER A 554 6.76 -37.41 -11.91
C SER A 554 8.24 -37.76 -12.06
N LEU A 555 9.12 -36.76 -12.15
CA LEU A 555 10.56 -36.96 -12.29
C LEU A 555 11.22 -37.51 -11.01
N PHE A 556 10.74 -37.07 -9.85
CA PHE A 556 11.30 -37.40 -8.53
C PHE A 556 10.20 -37.84 -7.56
N PRO A 557 9.49 -38.95 -7.82
CA PRO A 557 8.31 -39.35 -7.05
C PRO A 557 8.57 -39.58 -5.56
N ASN A 558 9.82 -39.87 -5.19
CA ASN A 558 10.24 -40.16 -3.82
C ASN A 558 10.90 -38.97 -3.10
N ALA A 559 10.99 -37.79 -3.72
CA ALA A 559 11.65 -36.62 -3.13
C ALA A 559 11.07 -36.23 -1.76
N TYR A 560 9.77 -36.46 -1.54
CA TYR A 560 9.11 -36.15 -0.27
C TYR A 560 9.70 -36.90 0.94
N LEU A 561 10.37 -38.04 0.74
CA LEU A 561 10.97 -38.83 1.82
C LEU A 561 12.14 -38.10 2.50
N THR A 562 12.79 -37.18 1.80
CA THR A 562 13.93 -36.39 2.30
C THR A 562 13.55 -34.93 2.58
N LEU A 563 12.26 -34.59 2.50
CA LEU A 563 11.75 -33.22 2.66
C LEU A 563 10.66 -33.11 3.74
N PRO A 564 10.82 -33.74 4.93
CA PRO A 564 9.77 -33.77 5.94
C PRO A 564 9.37 -32.38 6.45
N VAL A 565 10.31 -31.45 6.62
CA VAL A 565 10.01 -30.10 7.13
C VAL A 565 9.25 -29.29 6.10
N THR A 566 9.64 -29.39 4.83
CA THR A 566 8.91 -28.80 3.70
C THR A 566 7.46 -29.29 3.66
N GLU A 567 7.23 -30.59 3.81
CA GLU A 567 5.87 -31.16 3.79
C GLU A 567 5.00 -30.62 4.93
N GLU A 568 5.59 -30.51 6.13
CA GLU A 568 4.92 -29.95 7.31
C GLU A 568 4.59 -28.46 7.11
N VAL A 569 5.61 -27.64 6.81
CA VAL A 569 5.45 -26.19 6.61
C VAL A 569 4.43 -25.90 5.51
N ALA A 570 4.51 -26.60 4.37
CA ALA A 570 3.58 -26.36 3.26
C ALA A 570 2.12 -26.65 3.66
N ALA A 571 1.88 -27.64 4.53
CA ALA A 571 0.55 -27.98 5.01
C ALA A 571 -0.04 -26.90 5.95
N GLU A 572 0.80 -26.13 6.64
CA GLU A 572 0.40 -25.23 7.73
C GLU A 572 0.32 -23.75 7.31
N ILE A 573 1.03 -23.32 6.27
CA ILE A 573 1.17 -21.89 5.95
C ILE A 573 -0.11 -21.24 5.41
N LEU A 574 -0.42 -20.07 5.94
CA LEU A 574 -1.51 -19.19 5.55
C LEU A 574 -0.98 -17.76 5.37
N VAL A 575 -1.00 -17.25 4.15
CA VAL A 575 -0.61 -15.87 3.85
C VAL A 575 -1.83 -14.98 3.92
N LEU A 576 -1.76 -13.93 4.74
CA LEU A 576 -2.86 -13.00 4.98
C LEU A 576 -2.74 -11.73 4.10
N PRO A 577 -3.86 -11.18 3.59
CA PRO A 577 -3.89 -9.89 2.90
C PRO A 577 -3.21 -8.76 3.68
N THR A 578 -2.43 -7.94 2.97
CA THR A 578 -1.74 -6.75 3.51
C THR A 578 -1.57 -5.68 2.40
N GLY A 579 -0.76 -4.64 2.63
CA GLY A 579 -0.54 -3.51 1.70
C GLY A 579 -1.46 -2.31 1.94
N GLN A 580 -1.37 -1.30 1.08
CA GLN A 580 -2.09 -0.01 1.18
C GLN A 580 -3.62 -0.15 1.18
N THR A 581 -4.13 -1.28 0.71
CA THR A 581 -5.58 -1.56 0.66
C THR A 581 -6.13 -2.20 1.94
N VAL A 582 -5.25 -2.64 2.85
CA VAL A 582 -5.63 -3.25 4.14
C VAL A 582 -5.27 -2.29 5.27
N ASN A 583 -6.25 -1.96 6.11
CA ASN A 583 -6.09 -1.11 7.27
C ASN A 583 -6.34 -1.89 8.58
N ALA A 584 -6.12 -1.25 9.73
CA ALA A 584 -6.27 -1.90 11.03
C ALA A 584 -7.69 -2.46 11.28
N GLU A 585 -8.74 -1.81 10.77
CA GLU A 585 -10.12 -2.27 10.93
C GLU A 585 -10.35 -3.60 10.19
N VAL A 586 -9.85 -3.70 8.95
CA VAL A 586 -9.91 -4.95 8.17
C VAL A 586 -9.17 -6.07 8.89
N ILE A 587 -8.01 -5.77 9.47
CA ILE A 587 -7.18 -6.72 10.21
C ILE A 587 -7.92 -7.21 11.46
N CYS A 588 -8.48 -6.30 12.27
CA CYS A 588 -9.25 -6.66 13.46
C CYS A 588 -10.45 -7.54 13.11
N LYS A 589 -11.23 -7.18 12.07
CA LYS A 589 -12.37 -7.99 11.60
C LYS A 589 -11.94 -9.39 11.12
N ALA A 590 -10.82 -9.48 10.41
CA ALA A 590 -10.27 -10.76 9.97
C ALA A 590 -9.80 -11.61 11.16
N ALA A 591 -9.14 -11.01 12.15
CA ALA A 591 -8.70 -11.70 13.36
C ALA A 591 -9.88 -12.19 14.22
N GLU A 592 -10.94 -11.39 14.36
CA GLU A 592 -12.19 -11.80 15.01
C GLU A 592 -12.84 -12.99 14.29
N LEU A 593 -12.91 -12.95 12.96
CA LEU A 593 -13.42 -14.04 12.15
C LEU A 593 -12.57 -15.31 12.33
N ILE A 594 -11.24 -15.21 12.25
CA ILE A 594 -10.34 -16.35 12.47
C ILE A 594 -10.56 -16.92 13.87
N ARG A 595 -10.63 -16.08 14.90
CA ARG A 595 -10.87 -16.51 16.28
C ARG A 595 -12.21 -17.23 16.44
N PHE A 596 -13.27 -16.74 15.80
CA PHE A 596 -14.57 -17.40 15.77
C PHE A 596 -14.51 -18.77 15.07
N VAL A 597 -13.87 -18.82 13.90
CA VAL A 597 -13.75 -20.05 13.11
C VAL A 597 -12.93 -21.10 13.85
N VAL A 598 -11.79 -20.73 14.44
CA VAL A 598 -10.96 -21.64 15.23
C VAL A 598 -11.72 -22.14 16.46
N LYS A 599 -12.41 -21.25 17.19
CA LYS A 599 -13.20 -21.64 18.38
C LYS A 599 -14.26 -22.70 18.06
N ASN A 600 -14.85 -22.67 16.86
CA ASN A 600 -15.90 -23.60 16.43
C ASN A 600 -15.41 -24.62 15.39
N GLY A 601 -14.09 -24.80 15.27
CA GLY A 601 -13.45 -25.49 14.14
C GLY A 601 -13.97 -26.92 13.92
N LEU A 602 -14.12 -27.71 14.99
CA LEU A 602 -14.59 -29.10 14.90
C LEU A 602 -16.00 -29.22 14.32
N GLU A 603 -16.88 -28.27 14.63
CA GLU A 603 -18.24 -28.27 14.11
C GLU A 603 -18.28 -27.79 12.66
N ILE A 604 -17.47 -26.78 12.34
CA ILE A 604 -17.29 -26.31 10.96
C ILE A 604 -16.76 -27.44 10.07
N GLU A 605 -15.76 -28.21 10.51
CA GLU A 605 -15.24 -29.35 9.73
C GLU A 605 -16.33 -30.41 9.47
N LYS A 606 -17.18 -30.71 10.45
CA LYS A 606 -18.32 -31.62 10.29
C LYS A 606 -19.33 -31.09 9.26
N GLU A 607 -19.68 -29.81 9.33
CA GLU A 607 -20.59 -29.18 8.38
C GLU A 607 -20.02 -29.13 6.95
N LEU A 608 -18.73 -28.83 6.80
CA LEU A 608 -18.06 -28.85 5.51
C LEU A 608 -17.95 -30.26 4.92
N ALA A 609 -17.79 -31.29 5.75
CA ALA A 609 -17.77 -32.68 5.32
C ALA A 609 -19.15 -33.16 4.84
N ARG A 610 -20.25 -32.70 5.47
CA ARG A 610 -21.63 -33.03 5.04
C ARG A 610 -22.01 -32.46 3.67
N LYS A 611 -21.33 -31.39 3.23
CA LYS A 611 -21.57 -30.74 1.93
C LYS A 611 -20.72 -31.29 0.79
N LYS A 612 -19.77 -32.19 1.05
CA LYS A 612 -19.00 -32.92 0.03
C LYS A 612 -19.74 -34.19 -0.37
#